data_AF-A0A9Q3CH59-F1
#
_entry.id   AF-A0A9Q3CH59-F1
#
_cell.length_a   1.000
_cell.length_b   1.000
_cell.length_c   1.000
_cell.angle_alpha   90.00
_cell.angle_beta   90.00
_cell.angle_gamma   90.00
#
_symmetry.space_group_name_H-M   'P 1'
#
loop_
_entity.id
_entity.type
_entity.pdbx_description
1 polymer ?
#
loop_
_entity_poly.entity_id
_entity_poly.type
_entity_poly.pdbx_seq_one_letter_code
_entity_poly.pdbx_strand_id
1 'polypeptide(L)'
;MTRLFQFRAGRCERRGQTNIVDPLPSKGLLYVEHNEDDGELNHLCYKDLESGAVVDDFILFSGDASFKKVLVPNSTTARVYVLCFSSSNQKVFYWMQDPDASTDAAHVTRLNQLIDYDDQMPIE
;
A
#
# COMPACT_ATOMS: atom_id res chain seq x y z
N MET A 1 6.93 10.97 -14.06
CA MET A 1 6.56 9.86 -13.16
C MET A 1 7.69 8.84 -13.08
N THR A 2 8.36 8.77 -11.93
CA THR A 2 9.47 7.85 -11.68
C THR A 2 9.04 6.79 -10.66
N ARG A 3 9.17 5.50 -11.00
CA ARG A 3 8.80 4.42 -10.08
C ARG A 3 9.87 4.22 -9.01
N LEU A 4 9.53 4.52 -7.76
CA LEU A 4 10.46 4.46 -6.63
C LEU A 4 10.51 3.07 -5.98
N PHE A 5 9.37 2.38 -5.94
CA PHE A 5 9.23 1.10 -5.24
C PHE A 5 8.05 0.30 -5.78
N GLN A 6 8.15 -1.03 -5.77
CA GLN A 6 7.05 -1.92 -6.15
C GLN A 6 7.19 -3.31 -5.53
N PHE A 7 6.06 -3.97 -5.25
CA PHE A 7 6.02 -5.36 -4.80
C PHE A 7 4.68 -6.02 -5.16
N ARG A 8 4.63 -7.35 -5.12
CA ARG A 8 3.41 -8.10 -5.47
C ARG A 8 2.47 -8.16 -4.28
N ALA A 9 1.26 -7.65 -4.47
CA ALA A 9 0.21 -7.69 -3.48
C ALA A 9 -1.14 -7.83 -4.17
N GLY A 10 -2.07 -8.58 -3.58
CA GLY A 10 -3.46 -8.60 -3.99
C GLY A 10 -4.29 -7.67 -3.12
N ARG A 11 -5.49 -7.33 -3.59
CA ARG A 11 -6.49 -6.61 -2.79
C ARG A 11 -7.29 -7.55 -1.90
N CYS A 12 -7.82 -7.00 -0.82
CA CYS A 12 -8.84 -7.66 -0.03
C CYS A 12 -10.09 -6.79 0.06
N GLU A 13 -11.24 -7.44 0.20
CA GLU A 13 -12.51 -6.75 0.42
C GLU A 13 -13.06 -7.06 1.80
N ARG A 14 -13.62 -6.03 2.42
CA ARG A 14 -14.29 -6.17 3.72
C ARG A 14 -15.70 -6.72 3.49
N ARG A 15 -16.08 -7.77 4.20
CA ARG A 15 -17.42 -8.36 4.09
C ARG A 15 -18.46 -7.47 4.76
N GLY A 16 -19.07 -6.58 3.99
CA GLY A 16 -20.08 -5.63 4.46
C GLY A 16 -19.56 -4.77 5.61
N GLN A 17 -20.31 -4.71 6.72
CA GLN A 17 -19.92 -3.96 7.93
C GLN A 17 -19.14 -4.79 8.96
N THR A 18 -18.81 -6.05 8.66
CA THR A 18 -18.10 -6.93 9.61
C THR A 18 -16.61 -6.63 9.64
N ASN A 19 -15.87 -7.07 10.67
CA ASN A 19 -14.39 -6.96 10.70
C ASN A 19 -13.67 -8.06 9.90
N ILE A 20 -14.40 -8.77 9.03
CA ILE A 20 -13.88 -9.86 8.23
C ILE A 20 -13.44 -9.30 6.88
N VAL A 21 -12.22 -9.66 6.48
CA VAL A 21 -11.60 -9.24 5.23
C VAL A 21 -11.28 -10.50 4.43
N ASP A 22 -11.86 -10.61 3.25
CA ASP A 22 -11.68 -11.74 2.33
C ASP A 22 -10.65 -11.33 1.24
N PRO A 23 -9.58 -12.11 1.03
CA PRO A 23 -8.60 -11.81 -0.02
C PRO A 23 -9.21 -12.08 -1.40
N LEU A 24 -8.99 -11.17 -2.34
CA LEU A 24 -9.36 -11.40 -3.74
C LEU A 24 -8.32 -12.30 -4.40
N PRO A 25 -8.73 -13.22 -5.30
CA PRO A 25 -7.82 -14.14 -5.98
C PRO A 25 -6.91 -13.44 -6.99
N SER A 26 -7.26 -12.22 -7.38
CA SER A 26 -6.57 -11.46 -8.43
C SER A 26 -5.13 -11.14 -8.06
N LYS A 27 -4.25 -11.24 -9.06
CA LYS A 27 -2.84 -10.86 -8.91
C LYS A 27 -2.68 -9.36 -9.08
N GLY A 28 -1.93 -8.73 -8.17
CA GLY A 28 -1.74 -7.28 -8.20
C GLY A 28 -0.29 -6.86 -8.01
N LEU A 29 -0.04 -5.61 -8.38
CA LEU A 29 1.22 -4.92 -8.14
C LEU A 29 0.90 -3.61 -7.40
N LEU A 30 1.44 -3.48 -6.19
CA LEU A 30 1.42 -2.22 -5.46
C LEU A 30 2.75 -1.51 -5.72
N TYR A 31 2.69 -0.25 -6.09
CA TYR A 31 3.89 0.53 -6.39
C TYR A 31 3.73 1.99 -6.01
N VAL A 32 4.87 2.62 -5.72
CA VAL A 32 4.97 4.06 -5.46
C VAL A 32 5.65 4.70 -6.66
N GLU A 33 5.01 5.72 -7.20
CA GLU A 33 5.52 6.57 -8.26
C GLU A 33 5.64 8.00 -7.75
N HIS A 34 6.73 8.67 -8.09
CA HIS A 34 6.96 10.07 -7.80
C HIS A 34 6.59 10.91 -9.01
N ASN A 35 5.76 11.91 -8.82
CA ASN A 35 5.35 12.81 -9.89
C ASN A 35 5.94 14.22 -9.67
N GLU A 36 6.93 14.57 -10.48
CA GLU A 36 7.63 15.87 -10.44
C GLU A 36 6.72 17.01 -10.95
N ASP A 37 5.74 16.71 -11.81
CA ASP A 37 4.83 17.70 -12.39
C ASP A 37 3.70 18.15 -11.44
N ASP A 38 3.31 17.30 -10.47
CA ASP A 38 2.18 17.52 -9.55
C ASP A 38 2.65 17.93 -8.14
N GLY A 39 3.71 18.73 -8.07
CA GLY A 39 4.24 19.27 -6.82
C GLY A 39 5.05 18.28 -5.99
N GLU A 40 5.79 17.36 -6.64
CA GLU A 40 6.72 16.42 -5.99
C GLU A 40 6.02 15.46 -5.00
N LEU A 41 4.75 15.13 -5.26
CA LEU A 41 3.98 14.22 -4.42
C LEU A 41 4.20 12.75 -4.84
N ASN A 42 4.21 11.88 -3.84
CA ASN A 42 4.27 10.44 -4.05
C ASN A 42 2.86 9.89 -4.29
N HIS A 43 2.70 9.09 -5.34
CA HIS A 43 1.47 8.36 -5.65
C HIS A 43 1.64 6.89 -5.27
N LEU A 44 0.73 6.36 -4.49
CA LEU A 44 0.59 4.93 -4.25
C LEU A 44 -0.48 4.36 -5.17
N CYS A 45 -0.05 3.53 -6.11
CA CYS A 45 -0.94 2.95 -7.10
C CYS A 45 -1.01 1.43 -6.95
N TYR A 46 -2.21 0.90 -7.17
CA TYR A 46 -2.45 -0.53 -7.29
C TYR A 46 -2.87 -0.86 -8.72
N LYS A 47 -2.12 -1.75 -9.35
CA LYS A 47 -2.44 -2.30 -10.67
C LYS A 47 -2.87 -3.75 -10.54
N ASP A 48 -4.04 -4.03 -11.08
CA ASP A 48 -4.50 -5.40 -11.29
C ASP A 48 -3.76 -5.98 -12.50
N LEU A 49 -3.07 -7.11 -12.29
CA LEU A 49 -2.23 -7.74 -13.32
C LEU A 49 -3.03 -8.64 -14.27
N GLU A 50 -4.25 -9.03 -13.90
CA GLU A 50 -5.14 -9.80 -14.78
C GLU A 50 -5.78 -8.91 -15.85
N SER A 51 -6.35 -7.77 -15.45
CA SER A 51 -6.94 -6.79 -16.37
C SER A 51 -5.92 -5.82 -16.95
N GLY A 52 -4.79 -5.61 -16.26
CA GLY A 52 -3.80 -4.59 -16.62
C GLY A 52 -4.21 -3.16 -16.26
N ALA A 53 -5.32 -2.97 -15.55
CA ALA A 53 -5.83 -1.66 -15.15
C ALA A 53 -5.23 -1.19 -13.82
N VAL A 54 -4.97 0.11 -13.71
CA VAL A 54 -4.71 0.76 -12.41
C VAL A 54 -6.06 0.96 -11.73
N VAL A 55 -6.28 0.27 -10.63
CA VAL A 55 -7.57 0.26 -9.92
C VAL A 55 -7.58 1.28 -8.79
N ASP A 56 -6.42 1.49 -8.15
CA ASP A 56 -6.27 2.51 -7.12
C ASP A 56 -5.10 3.43 -7.47
N ASP A 57 -5.30 4.73 -7.26
CA ASP A 57 -4.30 5.80 -7.35
C ASP A 57 -4.55 6.74 -6.17
N PHE A 58 -3.63 6.77 -5.23
CA PHE A 58 -3.72 7.60 -4.03
C PHE A 58 -2.53 8.53 -3.95
N ILE A 59 -2.80 9.83 -3.83
CA ILE A 59 -1.78 10.83 -3.52
C ILE A 59 -1.42 10.68 -2.04
N LEU A 60 -0.13 10.50 -1.76
CA LEU A 60 0.41 10.39 -0.41
C LEU A 60 0.94 11.74 0.04
N PHE A 61 0.43 12.20 1.18
CA PHE A 61 1.01 13.31 1.91
C PHE A 61 1.83 12.78 3.09
N SER A 62 2.92 13.48 3.42
CA SER A 62 3.76 13.10 4.56
C SER A 62 2.94 13.03 5.85
N GLY A 63 3.06 11.91 6.56
CA GLY A 63 2.29 11.61 7.77
C GLY A 63 0.79 11.30 7.57
N ASP A 64 0.24 11.41 6.36
CA ASP A 64 -1.19 11.21 6.15
C ASP A 64 -1.58 9.73 6.09
N ALA A 65 -0.74 8.88 5.49
CA ALA A 65 -1.02 7.45 5.39
C ALA A 65 -0.12 6.61 6.31
N SER A 66 -0.57 5.41 6.66
CA SER A 66 0.28 4.41 7.30
C SER A 66 -0.06 3.01 6.82
N PHE A 67 0.97 2.21 6.55
CA PHE A 67 0.83 0.84 6.09
C PHE A 67 1.20 -0.13 7.23
N LYS A 68 0.20 -0.86 7.74
CA LYS A 68 0.33 -1.67 8.97
C LYS A 68 -0.10 -3.10 8.74
N LYS A 69 0.56 -4.05 9.40
CA LYS A 69 0.16 -5.46 9.39
C LYS A 69 -1.15 -5.63 10.17
N VAL A 70 -2.08 -6.38 9.60
CA VAL A 70 -3.34 -6.75 10.25
C VAL A 70 -3.21 -8.13 10.86
N LEU A 71 -3.53 -8.24 12.15
CA LEU A 71 -3.62 -9.53 12.82
C LEU A 71 -4.94 -10.20 12.45
N VAL A 72 -4.89 -11.33 11.77
CA VAL A 72 -6.07 -12.11 11.42
C VAL A 72 -6.30 -13.17 12.50
N PRO A 73 -7.44 -13.13 13.23
CA PRO A 73 -7.74 -14.15 14.23
C PRO A 73 -7.79 -15.53 13.56
N ASN A 74 -7.15 -16.52 14.19
CA ASN A 74 -7.03 -17.89 13.70
C ASN A 74 -6.13 -18.10 12.47
N SER A 75 -5.33 -17.11 12.06
CA SER A 75 -4.32 -17.29 11.01
C SER A 75 -3.05 -16.51 11.32
N THR A 76 -2.03 -17.23 11.79
CA THR A 76 -0.69 -16.68 12.06
C THR A 76 0.13 -16.48 10.78
N THR A 77 -0.25 -17.17 9.70
CA THR A 77 0.38 -17.09 8.38
C THR A 77 -0.27 -16.06 7.46
N ALA A 78 -1.34 -15.40 7.92
CA ALA A 78 -1.96 -14.33 7.15
C ALA A 78 -1.00 -13.15 6.95
N ARG A 79 -0.74 -12.84 5.68
CA ARG A 79 0.10 -11.71 5.24
C ARG A 79 -0.78 -10.55 4.79
N VAL A 80 -1.73 -10.17 5.63
CA VAL A 80 -2.70 -9.09 5.36
C VAL A 80 -2.21 -7.79 5.98
N TYR A 81 -2.34 -6.72 5.23
CA TYR A 81 -1.90 -5.38 5.57
C TYR A 81 -3.01 -4.38 5.27
N VAL A 82 -3.03 -3.28 6.01
CA VAL A 82 -3.98 -2.19 5.84
C VAL A 82 -3.21 -0.90 5.58
N LEU A 83 -3.62 -0.20 4.54
CA LEU A 83 -3.30 1.19 4.29
C LEU A 83 -4.40 2.04 4.93
N CYS A 84 -4.04 2.86 5.92
CA CYS A 84 -4.97 3.73 6.63
C CYS A 84 -4.60 5.18 6.35
N PHE A 85 -5.54 5.93 5.78
CA PHE A 85 -5.43 7.38 5.61
C PHE A 85 -6.01 8.09 6.83
N SER A 86 -5.20 8.92 7.47
CA SER A 86 -5.55 9.67 8.67
C SER A 86 -6.55 10.78 8.35
N SER A 87 -6.39 11.48 7.22
CA SER A 87 -7.32 12.55 6.81
C SER A 87 -8.74 12.05 6.51
N SER A 88 -8.89 10.89 5.88
CA SER A 88 -10.19 10.40 5.40
C SER A 88 -10.77 9.23 6.20
N ASN A 89 -10.04 8.69 7.18
CA ASN A 89 -10.34 7.41 7.84
C ASN A 89 -10.55 6.23 6.87
N GLN A 90 -10.10 6.39 5.62
CA GLN A 90 -10.22 5.36 4.59
C GLN A 90 -9.22 4.24 4.88
N LYS A 91 -9.71 3.00 4.79
CA LYS A 91 -8.92 1.80 5.03
C LYS A 91 -8.98 0.91 3.79
N VAL A 92 -7.83 0.67 3.19
CA VAL A 92 -7.68 -0.22 2.04
C VAL A 92 -6.84 -1.42 2.47
N PHE A 93 -7.31 -2.62 2.16
CA PHE A 93 -6.68 -3.86 2.61
C PHE A 93 -5.97 -4.55 1.45
N TYR A 94 -4.77 -5.03 1.72
CA TYR A 94 -3.93 -5.73 0.77
C TYR A 94 -3.34 -6.99 1.40
N TRP A 95 -2.97 -7.97 0.59
CA TRP A 95 -2.27 -9.17 1.04
C TRP A 95 -1.04 -9.46 0.20
N MET A 96 0.07 -9.82 0.85
CA MET A 96 1.35 -10.04 0.16
C MET A 96 1.30 -11.30 -0.70
N GLN A 97 1.68 -11.16 -1.96
CA GLN A 97 1.69 -12.24 -2.96
C GLN A 97 3.11 -12.71 -3.30
N ASP A 98 4.15 -12.07 -2.77
CA ASP A 98 5.52 -12.56 -2.92
C ASP A 98 5.67 -13.97 -2.33
N PRO A 99 6.46 -14.85 -2.95
CA PRO A 99 6.66 -16.21 -2.46
C PRO A 99 7.44 -16.24 -1.15
N ASP A 100 8.32 -15.25 -0.94
CA ASP A 100 9.12 -15.10 0.26
C ASP A 100 8.41 -14.16 1.25
N ALA A 101 8.19 -14.63 2.47
CA ALA A 101 7.55 -13.83 3.52
C ALA A 101 8.56 -13.04 4.37
N SER A 102 9.85 -13.31 4.24
CA SER A 102 10.91 -12.60 4.98
C SER A 102 11.10 -11.19 4.43
N THR A 103 10.77 -10.95 3.17
CA THR A 103 10.80 -9.61 2.54
C THR A 103 9.64 -8.70 2.96
N ASP A 104 8.55 -9.24 3.49
CA ASP A 104 7.33 -8.47 3.81
C ASP A 104 7.61 -7.29 4.75
N ALA A 105 8.43 -7.52 5.79
CA ALA A 105 8.79 -6.49 6.75
C ALA A 105 9.61 -5.37 6.10
N ALA A 106 10.55 -5.72 5.20
CA ALA A 106 11.34 -4.75 4.47
C ALA A 106 10.47 -3.92 3.51
N HIS A 107 9.51 -4.56 2.83
CA HIS A 107 8.56 -3.87 1.95
C HIS A 107 7.69 -2.88 2.71
N VAL A 108 7.18 -3.26 3.89
CA VAL A 108 6.37 -2.40 4.75
C VAL A 108 7.19 -1.21 5.26
N THR A 109 8.41 -1.44 5.73
CA THR A 109 9.31 -0.38 6.17
C THR A 109 9.61 0.58 5.02
N ARG A 110 9.97 0.06 3.85
CA ARG A 110 10.28 0.88 2.68
C ARG A 110 9.07 1.70 2.20
N LEU A 111 7.89 1.10 2.19
CA LEU A 111 6.66 1.79 1.82
C LEU A 111 6.33 2.92 2.80
N ASN A 112 6.41 2.67 4.11
CA ASN A 112 6.17 3.72 5.11
C ASN A 112 7.22 4.85 5.04
N GLN A 113 8.48 4.57 4.72
CA GLN A 113 9.50 5.62 4.48
C GLN A 113 9.15 6.52 3.31
N LEU A 114 8.53 5.97 2.26
CA LEU A 114 8.10 6.76 1.09
C LEU A 114 6.81 7.54 1.37
N ILE A 115 5.96 7.03 2.27
CA ILE A 115 4.77 7.74 2.73
C ILE A 115 5.16 8.90 3.64
N ASP A 116 6.05 8.66 4.59
CA ASP A 116 6.57 9.64 5.56
C ASP A 116 7.70 10.50 4.97
N TYR A 117 7.76 10.64 3.64
CA TYR A 117 8.80 11.43 3.01
C TYR A 117 8.65 12.88 3.44
N ASP A 118 9.40 13.25 4.48
CA ASP A 118 9.66 14.61 4.91
C ASP A 118 10.60 15.18 3.85
N ASP A 119 10.05 16.01 2.97
CA ASP A 119 10.84 16.85 2.09
C ASP A 119 11.60 17.84 2.99
N GLN A 120 12.71 17.38 3.57
CA GLN A 120 13.68 18.26 4.18
C GLN A 120 14.33 19.03 3.03
N MET A 121 13.65 20.07 2.56
CA MET A 121 14.36 21.21 2.00
C MET A 121 15.36 21.65 3.07
N PRO A 122 16.68 21.59 2.82
CA PRO A 122 17.60 22.34 3.63
C PRO A 122 17.18 23.80 3.53
N ILE A 123 16.75 24.35 4.66
CA ILE A 123 16.67 25.80 4.85
C ILE A 123 18.10 26.34 4.74
N GLU A 124 18.50 26.73 3.53
CA GLU A 124 19.62 27.66 3.34
C GLU A 124 19.25 29.07 3.81
#